data_AF-A0A2I2GPH9-F1
#
_entry.id   AF-A0A2I2GPH9-F1
#
_cell.length_a   1.000
_cell.length_b   1.000
_cell.length_c   1.000
_cell.angle_alpha   90.00
_cell.angle_beta   90.00
_cell.angle_gamma   90.00
#
_symmetry.space_group_name_H-M   'P 1'
#
loop_
_entity.id
_entity.type
_entity.pdbx_description
1 polymer ?
#
loop_
_entity_poly.entity_id
_entity_poly.type
_entity_poly.pdbx_seq_one_letter_code
_entity_poly.pdbx_strand_id
1 'polypeptide(L)'
;VNDLFGSTLTQQIFHQYVHKLAPVCPVVVFPPGTTSDCVRKTKPLLFIAILSVAPAGLCTQDQHRQLALEVRNFLAETAIFEGEKSLQLIQALLVVTFWYRAPENFARTNQNQLASVALSIAIDLGLDRIEGTGTANLAGLPSLSLIMRRPNPVVWNPQLDKYVEDLRQSRLSPTDEFFCNLLATEHSCHLADEQLSLSDPSKSVSLWEPNRLSITETIQARADGLSLDRHSPLEKSLVKFGRLASSLYAHELALHANHNIDEFRAPFFAKSIKSISFLDTRASDTAYLSMIRTIIMAAQGLLDTFLDLSISEMLSLPPHIYAGRVIYAATLLMKLHKALLASASEVHETISVGLLRLEAYIDRLVLVSKQLSAEDQRSSLSRAFLIMPQFKEWL
;
A
#
# COMPACT_ATOMS: atom_id res chain seq x y z
N VAL A 1 30.00 -2.43 3.31
CA VAL A 1 29.43 -1.46 4.28
C VAL A 1 30.43 -0.83 5.26
N ASN A 2 31.28 -1.59 5.98
CA ASN A 2 32.11 -1.04 7.07
C ASN A 2 33.11 0.06 6.65
N ASP A 3 33.60 0.04 5.41
CA ASP A 3 34.50 1.08 4.88
C ASP A 3 33.77 2.22 4.17
N LEU A 4 32.47 2.06 3.87
CA LEU A 4 31.68 2.98 3.06
C LEU A 4 30.94 4.04 3.89
N PHE A 5 30.65 3.74 5.16
CA PHE A 5 29.88 4.62 6.04
C PHE A 5 30.55 4.76 7.40
N GLY A 6 30.79 6.00 7.83
CA GLY A 6 31.26 6.28 9.19
C GLY A 6 30.26 5.77 10.23
N SER A 7 30.77 5.34 11.39
CA SER A 7 29.96 4.79 12.50
C SER A 7 28.82 5.73 12.88
N THR A 8 29.07 7.04 12.94
CA THR A 8 28.07 8.07 13.24
C THR A 8 26.91 8.09 12.25
N LEU A 9 27.19 8.02 10.94
CA LEU A 9 26.16 8.05 9.91
C LEU A 9 25.27 6.81 9.97
N THR A 10 25.87 5.63 10.18
CA THR A 10 25.08 4.39 10.33
C THR A 10 24.18 4.39 11.56
N GLN A 11 24.61 5.03 12.66
CA GLN A 11 23.80 5.19 13.86
C GLN A 11 22.62 6.14 13.61
N GLN A 12 22.83 7.22 12.88
CA GLN A 12 21.77 8.16 12.49
C GLN A 12 20.72 7.50 11.59
N ILE A 13 21.14 6.73 10.58
CA ILE A 13 20.21 6.02 9.69
C ILE A 13 19.40 4.97 10.47
N PHE A 14 20.04 4.21 11.36
CA PHE A 14 19.33 3.26 12.22
C PHE A 14 18.33 3.97 13.14
N HIS A 15 18.72 5.09 13.74
CA HIS A 15 17.82 5.91 14.55
C HIS A 15 16.62 6.42 13.72
N GLN A 16 16.84 6.86 12.48
CA GLN A 16 15.75 7.26 11.57
C GLN A 16 14.79 6.11 11.28
N TYR A 17 15.28 4.89 11.09
CA TYR A 17 14.41 3.72 10.93
C TYR A 17 13.53 3.48 12.17
N VAL A 18 14.14 3.43 13.37
CA VAL A 18 13.44 3.15 14.63
C VAL A 18 12.40 4.21 14.98
N HIS A 19 12.68 5.49 14.69
CA HIS A 19 11.83 6.60 15.13
C HIS A 19 10.91 7.17 14.05
N LYS A 20 11.14 6.90 12.76
CA LYS A 20 10.30 7.39 11.67
C LYS A 20 9.62 6.29 10.86
N LEU A 21 10.32 5.22 10.51
CA LEU A 21 9.78 4.18 9.60
C LEU A 21 9.03 3.09 10.37
N ALA A 22 9.68 2.46 11.36
CA ALA A 22 9.08 1.38 12.14
C ALA A 22 7.76 1.77 12.82
N PRO A 23 7.57 3.01 13.35
CA PRO A 23 6.31 3.39 13.97
C PRO A 23 5.13 3.48 12.99
N VAL A 24 5.36 3.89 11.73
CA VAL A 24 4.28 4.02 10.73
C VAL A 24 3.91 2.70 10.06
N CYS A 25 4.81 1.72 10.12
CA CYS A 25 4.55 0.35 9.68
C CYS A 25 5.40 -0.64 10.49
N PRO A 26 4.90 -1.12 11.64
CA PRO A 26 5.67 -1.87 12.63
C PRO A 26 5.90 -3.35 12.27
N VAL A 27 6.39 -3.60 11.05
CA VAL A 27 6.69 -4.95 10.55
C VAL A 27 7.94 -5.55 11.21
N VAL A 28 8.93 -4.70 11.49
CA VAL A 28 10.14 -5.08 12.23
C VAL A 28 10.45 -3.98 13.24
N VAL A 29 10.09 -4.22 14.49
CA VAL A 29 10.32 -3.33 15.63
C VAL A 29 11.43 -3.87 16.53
N PHE A 30 12.07 -2.98 17.28
CA PHE A 30 13.14 -3.32 18.22
C PHE A 30 12.75 -2.95 19.65
N PRO A 31 13.16 -3.73 20.66
CA PRO A 31 12.98 -3.34 22.05
C PRO A 31 13.65 -1.99 22.36
N PRO A 32 13.08 -1.19 23.29
CA PRO A 32 13.69 0.06 23.73
C PRO A 32 15.14 -0.14 24.18
N GLY A 33 16.04 0.76 23.78
CA GLY A 33 17.47 0.69 24.11
C GLY A 33 18.32 -0.16 23.15
N THR A 34 17.72 -0.81 22.14
CA THR A 34 18.48 -1.50 21.10
C THR A 34 19.37 -0.53 20.31
N THR A 35 20.68 -0.79 20.28
CA THR A 35 21.67 0.06 19.59
C THR A 35 21.99 -0.45 18.18
N SER A 36 22.44 0.46 17.31
CA SER A 36 22.91 0.11 15.96
C SER A 36 24.04 -0.92 15.97
N ASP A 37 24.96 -0.82 16.93
CA ASP A 37 26.08 -1.77 17.07
C ASP A 37 25.63 -3.16 17.51
N CYS A 38 24.60 -3.23 18.36
CA CYS A 38 24.00 -4.51 18.75
C CYS A 38 23.39 -5.21 17.53
N VAL A 39 22.57 -4.50 16.74
CA VAL A 39 21.94 -5.08 15.54
C VAL A 39 22.98 -5.41 14.47
N ARG A 40 24.00 -4.58 14.29
CA ARG A 40 25.13 -4.87 13.38
C ARG A 40 25.83 -6.18 13.71
N LYS A 41 26.10 -6.44 15.00
CA LYS A 41 26.81 -7.65 15.45
C LYS A 41 25.92 -8.89 15.45
N THR A 42 24.67 -8.76 15.86
CA THR A 42 23.75 -9.90 16.06
C THR A 42 22.94 -10.24 14.80
N LYS A 43 22.62 -9.24 13.98
CA LYS A 43 21.76 -9.37 12.80
C LYS A 43 22.31 -8.53 11.61
N PRO A 44 23.52 -8.84 11.10
CA PRO A 44 24.19 -8.03 10.07
C PRO A 44 23.37 -7.81 8.79
N LEU A 45 22.71 -8.84 8.27
CA LEU A 45 21.87 -8.71 7.06
C LEU A 45 20.69 -7.75 7.26
N LEU A 46 19.98 -7.85 8.39
CA LEU A 46 18.89 -6.94 8.73
C LEU A 46 19.41 -5.50 8.93
N PHE A 47 20.58 -5.36 9.54
CA PHE A 47 21.21 -4.06 9.70
C PHE A 47 21.49 -3.40 8.34
N ILE A 48 22.09 -4.10 7.39
CA ILE A 48 22.34 -3.58 6.03
C ILE A 48 21.02 -3.27 5.31
N ALA A 49 20.00 -4.11 5.47
CA ALA A 49 18.66 -3.85 4.94
C ALA A 49 18.06 -2.53 5.45
N ILE A 50 18.14 -2.28 6.76
CA ILE A 50 17.70 -1.02 7.37
C ILE A 50 18.49 0.16 6.81
N LEU A 51 19.82 0.02 6.73
CA LEU A 51 20.68 1.07 6.18
C LEU A 51 20.34 1.37 4.72
N SER A 52 19.81 0.43 3.94
CA SER A 52 19.48 0.65 2.53
C SER A 52 18.18 1.43 2.30
N VAL A 53 17.24 1.43 3.27
CA VAL A 53 15.88 2.00 3.09
C VAL A 53 15.65 3.31 3.83
N ALA A 54 16.29 3.51 4.98
CA ALA A 54 16.14 4.69 5.82
C ALA A 54 17.06 5.91 5.55
N PRO A 55 18.01 5.96 4.59
CA PRO A 55 18.97 7.09 4.51
C PRO A 55 18.43 8.40 3.91
N ALA A 56 17.11 8.57 3.76
CA ALA A 56 16.53 9.77 3.15
C ALA A 56 17.01 11.04 3.88
N GLY A 57 17.66 11.95 3.14
CA GLY A 57 18.25 13.19 3.66
C GLY A 57 19.61 13.04 4.37
N LEU A 58 20.17 11.82 4.47
CA LEU A 58 21.42 11.54 5.20
C LEU A 58 22.59 11.10 4.31
N CYS A 59 22.32 10.54 3.13
CA CYS A 59 23.35 10.00 2.24
C CYS A 59 23.32 10.66 0.86
N THR A 60 24.46 10.59 0.14
CA THR A 60 24.53 10.99 -1.27
C THR A 60 23.86 9.95 -2.17
N GLN A 61 23.43 10.35 -3.36
CA GLN A 61 22.76 9.44 -4.31
C GLN A 61 23.63 8.22 -4.68
N ASP A 62 24.95 8.39 -4.76
CA ASP A 62 25.87 7.30 -5.03
C ASP A 62 25.98 6.32 -3.86
N GLN A 63 26.04 6.81 -2.63
CA GLN A 63 26.02 5.98 -1.42
C GLN A 63 24.73 5.15 -1.34
N HIS A 64 23.59 5.78 -1.62
CA HIS A 64 22.30 5.09 -1.72
C HIS A 64 22.32 3.99 -2.79
N ARG A 65 22.86 4.27 -3.98
CA ARG A 65 22.95 3.31 -5.08
C ARG A 65 23.81 2.11 -4.70
N GLN A 66 24.95 2.36 -4.07
CA GLN A 66 25.86 1.31 -3.60
C GLN A 66 25.19 0.43 -2.54
N LEU A 67 24.55 1.01 -1.53
CA LEU A 67 23.82 0.25 -0.50
C LEU A 67 22.68 -0.59 -1.09
N ALA A 68 21.93 -0.04 -2.04
CA ALA A 68 20.84 -0.75 -2.69
C ALA A 68 21.34 -1.94 -3.54
N LEU A 69 22.53 -1.83 -4.13
CA LEU A 69 23.17 -2.95 -4.84
C LEU A 69 23.72 -3.99 -3.85
N GLU A 70 24.42 -3.54 -2.81
CA GLU A 70 25.04 -4.41 -1.81
C GLU A 70 23.97 -5.24 -1.09
N VAL A 71 22.89 -4.63 -0.60
CA VAL A 71 21.80 -5.37 0.06
C VAL A 71 21.14 -6.37 -0.88
N ARG A 72 20.95 -6.03 -2.17
CA ARG A 72 20.32 -6.94 -3.14
C ARG A 72 21.20 -8.13 -3.46
N ASN A 73 22.50 -7.92 -3.57
CA ASN A 73 23.47 -9.00 -3.78
C ASN A 73 23.49 -9.94 -2.56
N PHE A 74 23.59 -9.39 -1.35
CA PHE A 74 23.52 -10.17 -0.11
C PHE A 74 22.21 -10.96 0.00
N LEU A 75 21.06 -10.33 -0.27
CA LEU A 75 19.78 -11.03 -0.24
C LEU A 75 19.70 -12.15 -1.29
N ALA A 76 20.22 -11.93 -2.50
CA ALA A 76 20.23 -12.94 -3.54
C ALA A 76 21.19 -14.10 -3.22
N GLU A 77 22.38 -13.80 -2.73
CA GLU A 77 23.37 -14.78 -2.30
C GLU A 77 22.79 -15.65 -1.16
N THR A 78 22.35 -15.02 -0.07
CA THR A 78 21.84 -15.74 1.11
C THR A 78 20.54 -16.51 0.82
N ALA A 79 19.56 -15.90 0.15
CA ALA A 79 18.26 -16.54 -0.06
C ALA A 79 18.24 -17.53 -1.22
N ILE A 80 18.95 -17.25 -2.32
CA ILE A 80 18.83 -18.01 -3.57
C ILE A 80 20.03 -18.93 -3.77
N PHE A 81 21.24 -18.41 -3.59
CA PHE A 81 22.46 -19.19 -3.86
C PHE A 81 22.77 -20.17 -2.71
N GLU A 82 22.80 -19.67 -1.47
CA GLU A 82 23.05 -20.48 -0.27
C GLU A 82 21.80 -21.24 0.17
N GLY A 83 20.61 -20.70 -0.15
CA GLY A 83 19.33 -21.29 0.24
C GLY A 83 19.08 -21.23 1.75
N GLU A 84 19.69 -20.26 2.45
CA GLU A 84 19.49 -20.09 3.88
C GLU A 84 18.04 -19.72 4.21
N LYS A 85 17.58 -20.22 5.36
CA LYS A 85 16.22 -19.98 5.84
C LYS A 85 16.32 -19.53 7.29
N SER A 86 16.11 -18.24 7.53
CA SER A 86 16.20 -17.65 8.86
C SER A 86 15.18 -16.53 9.05
N LEU A 87 14.79 -16.29 10.31
CA LEU A 87 13.91 -15.16 10.64
C LEU A 87 14.57 -13.81 10.29
N GLN A 88 15.88 -13.71 10.44
CA GLN A 88 16.63 -12.51 10.07
C GLN A 88 16.52 -12.22 8.56
N LEU A 89 16.60 -13.24 7.72
CA LEU A 89 16.45 -13.10 6.27
C LEU A 89 15.05 -12.64 5.90
N ILE A 90 14.01 -13.22 6.52
CA ILE A 90 12.62 -12.75 6.35
C ILE A 90 12.50 -11.28 6.76
N GLN A 91 12.99 -10.91 7.95
CA GLN A 91 12.96 -9.53 8.43
C GLN A 91 13.67 -8.57 7.47
N ALA A 92 14.83 -8.95 6.93
CA ALA A 92 15.58 -8.14 5.97
C ALA A 92 14.81 -7.97 4.65
N LEU A 93 14.23 -9.06 4.12
CA LEU A 93 13.40 -9.02 2.92
C LEU A 93 12.16 -8.14 3.12
N LEU A 94 11.50 -8.23 4.28
CA LEU A 94 10.35 -7.40 4.63
C LEU A 94 10.72 -5.92 4.65
N VAL A 95 11.81 -5.55 5.33
CA VAL A 95 12.28 -4.14 5.38
C VAL A 95 12.55 -3.59 3.98
N VAL A 96 13.28 -4.34 3.14
CA VAL A 96 13.58 -3.92 1.76
C VAL A 96 12.31 -3.88 0.90
N THR A 97 11.35 -4.76 1.13
CA THR A 97 10.10 -4.81 0.35
C THR A 97 9.15 -3.68 0.73
N PHE A 98 8.98 -3.39 2.02
CA PHE A 98 8.03 -2.38 2.48
C PHE A 98 8.47 -0.97 2.09
N TRP A 99 9.76 -0.67 2.26
CA TRP A 99 10.38 0.60 1.85
C TRP A 99 11.22 0.45 0.59
N TYR A 100 10.67 -0.27 -0.39
CA TYR A 100 11.32 -0.56 -1.65
C TYR A 100 11.86 0.71 -2.31
N ARG A 101 13.09 0.62 -2.82
CA ARG A 101 13.81 1.71 -3.47
C ARG A 101 13.78 1.48 -4.98
N ALA A 102 13.23 2.44 -5.72
CA ALA A 102 12.99 2.25 -7.14
C ALA A 102 14.32 2.12 -7.92
N PRO A 103 14.48 1.08 -8.75
CA PRO A 103 15.65 0.91 -9.61
C PRO A 103 15.66 2.00 -10.68
N GLU A 104 16.81 2.36 -11.21
CA GLU A 104 16.92 3.37 -12.27
C GLU A 104 16.00 3.04 -13.45
N ASN A 105 15.99 1.79 -13.88
CA ASN A 105 15.03 1.27 -14.84
C ASN A 105 13.83 0.59 -14.15
N PHE A 106 12.64 1.19 -14.25
CA PHE A 106 11.40 0.65 -13.68
C PHE A 106 11.02 -0.75 -14.20
N ALA A 107 11.43 -1.12 -15.42
CA ALA A 107 11.20 -2.45 -15.96
C ALA A 107 11.93 -3.54 -15.15
N ARG A 108 12.93 -3.17 -14.36
CA ARG A 108 13.69 -4.07 -13.47
C ARG A 108 13.15 -4.10 -12.04
N THR A 109 11.92 -3.64 -11.81
CA THR A 109 11.29 -3.67 -10.48
C THR A 109 11.05 -5.12 -10.06
N ASN A 110 11.63 -5.50 -8.91
CA ASN A 110 11.56 -6.86 -8.39
C ASN A 110 10.90 -6.94 -7.00
N GLN A 111 10.18 -5.90 -6.58
CA GLN A 111 9.53 -5.85 -5.27
C GLN A 111 8.63 -7.06 -4.99
N ASN A 112 7.76 -7.43 -5.94
CA ASN A 112 6.90 -8.61 -5.79
C ASN A 112 7.70 -9.91 -5.68
N GLN A 113 8.85 -10.01 -6.34
CA GLN A 113 9.70 -11.20 -6.25
C GLN A 113 10.32 -11.30 -4.86
N LEU A 114 10.79 -10.18 -4.28
CA LEU A 114 11.30 -10.15 -2.91
C LEU A 114 10.21 -10.54 -1.89
N ALA A 115 8.99 -10.05 -2.08
CA ALA A 115 7.83 -10.45 -1.27
C ALA A 115 7.57 -11.96 -1.35
N SER A 116 7.56 -12.53 -2.55
CA SER A 116 7.35 -13.97 -2.75
C SER A 116 8.47 -14.82 -2.14
N VAL A 117 9.73 -14.38 -2.21
CA VAL A 117 10.85 -15.07 -1.56
C VAL A 117 10.67 -15.06 -0.04
N ALA A 118 10.32 -13.91 0.55
CA ALA A 118 10.06 -13.81 1.99
C ALA A 118 8.94 -14.76 2.43
N LEU A 119 7.84 -14.80 1.67
CA LEU A 119 6.71 -15.69 1.92
C LEU A 119 7.12 -17.17 1.82
N SER A 120 7.87 -17.55 0.78
CA SER A 120 8.34 -18.92 0.58
C SER A 120 9.22 -19.38 1.74
N ILE A 121 10.15 -18.54 2.20
CA ILE A 121 11.04 -18.86 3.33
C ILE A 121 10.23 -18.96 4.63
N ALA A 122 9.22 -18.11 4.81
CA ALA A 122 8.35 -18.19 5.97
C ALA A 122 7.55 -19.50 6.04
N ILE A 123 7.01 -19.95 4.90
CA ILE A 123 6.32 -21.24 4.78
C ILE A 123 7.30 -22.39 5.06
N ASP A 124 8.51 -22.32 4.53
CA ASP A 124 9.52 -23.37 4.76
C ASP A 124 9.98 -23.46 6.23
N LEU A 125 9.96 -22.33 6.95
CA LEU A 125 10.19 -22.30 8.40
C LEU A 125 8.96 -22.75 9.20
N GLY A 126 7.87 -23.11 8.53
CA GLY A 126 6.61 -23.52 9.14
C GLY A 126 5.87 -22.35 9.79
N LEU A 127 6.23 -21.10 9.53
CA LEU A 127 5.55 -19.96 10.14
C LEU A 127 4.06 -19.93 9.72
N ASP A 128 3.73 -20.43 8.53
CA ASP A 128 2.35 -20.67 8.08
C ASP A 128 1.55 -21.63 8.97
N ARG A 129 2.24 -22.45 9.78
CA ARG A 129 1.68 -23.50 10.65
C ARG A 129 1.96 -23.30 12.15
N ILE A 130 2.93 -22.47 12.51
CA ILE A 130 3.39 -22.26 13.90
C ILE A 130 2.48 -21.27 14.61
N GLU A 131 1.99 -21.66 15.79
CA GLU A 131 1.30 -20.77 16.73
C GLU A 131 2.20 -19.59 17.16
N GLY A 132 2.15 -18.45 16.47
CA GLY A 132 2.99 -17.30 16.79
C GLY A 132 2.87 -16.10 15.85
N THR A 133 3.37 -14.94 16.31
CA THR A 133 3.17 -13.60 15.72
C THR A 133 3.92 -13.33 14.40
N GLY A 134 4.78 -14.24 13.94
CA GLY A 134 5.69 -14.01 12.80
C GLY A 134 5.00 -13.86 11.44
N THR A 135 3.82 -14.46 11.25
CA THR A 135 3.07 -14.43 9.97
C THR A 135 2.21 -13.20 9.78
N ALA A 136 1.77 -12.56 10.86
CA ALA A 136 1.00 -11.31 10.79
C ALA A 136 1.77 -10.22 10.02
N ASN A 137 3.10 -10.21 10.13
CA ASN A 137 3.99 -9.30 9.43
C ASN A 137 4.02 -9.49 7.90
N LEU A 138 3.63 -10.66 7.39
CA LEU A 138 3.61 -10.97 5.96
C LEU A 138 2.33 -10.48 5.27
N ALA A 139 1.27 -10.17 6.02
CA ALA A 139 -0.04 -9.86 5.47
C ALA A 139 -0.14 -8.48 4.77
N GLY A 140 0.83 -7.57 4.97
CA GLY A 140 0.90 -6.29 4.25
C GLY A 140 1.58 -6.36 2.86
N LEU A 141 2.27 -7.46 2.56
CA LEU A 141 2.97 -7.69 1.29
C LEU A 141 2.09 -7.69 0.02
N PRO A 142 0.80 -8.07 0.02
CA PRO A 142 0.04 -8.21 -1.23
C PRO A 142 -0.65 -6.94 -1.74
N SER A 143 -0.52 -5.79 -1.09
CA SER A 143 -1.17 -4.53 -1.54
C SER A 143 -0.81 -4.15 -2.99
N LEU A 144 0.40 -4.47 -3.45
CA LEU A 144 0.81 -4.28 -4.84
C LEU A 144 0.15 -5.28 -5.81
N SER A 145 -0.20 -6.47 -5.36
CA SER A 145 -0.95 -7.45 -6.16
C SER A 145 -2.34 -6.93 -6.48
N LEU A 146 -2.97 -6.24 -5.54
CA LEU A 146 -4.33 -5.71 -5.68
C LEU A 146 -4.45 -4.67 -6.80
N ILE A 147 -3.62 -3.62 -6.81
CA ILE A 147 -3.66 -2.60 -7.87
C ILE A 147 -3.19 -3.14 -9.23
N MET A 148 -2.35 -4.16 -9.22
CA MET A 148 -1.83 -4.81 -10.43
C MET A 148 -2.74 -5.95 -10.93
N ARG A 149 -3.89 -6.21 -10.27
CA ARG A 149 -4.83 -7.30 -10.57
C ARG A 149 -4.14 -8.66 -10.72
N ARG A 150 -3.26 -8.98 -9.77
CA ARG A 150 -2.52 -10.24 -9.73
C ARG A 150 -3.08 -11.14 -8.65
N PRO A 151 -3.12 -12.48 -8.87
CA PRO A 151 -3.44 -13.43 -7.82
C PRO A 151 -2.58 -13.18 -6.58
N ASN A 152 -3.23 -13.08 -5.43
CA ASN A 152 -2.56 -12.88 -4.16
C ASN A 152 -1.86 -14.18 -3.73
N PRO A 153 -0.53 -14.20 -3.53
CA PRO A 153 0.16 -15.39 -3.05
C PRO A 153 -0.09 -15.68 -1.56
N VAL A 154 -0.54 -14.70 -0.78
CA VAL A 154 -0.89 -14.85 0.64
C VAL A 154 -2.39 -15.10 0.76
N VAL A 155 -2.76 -16.34 1.08
CA VAL A 155 -4.15 -16.69 1.41
C VAL A 155 -4.40 -16.35 2.88
N TRP A 156 -5.37 -15.47 3.15
CA TRP A 156 -5.79 -15.22 4.53
C TRP A 156 -6.55 -16.44 5.04
N ASN A 157 -6.03 -17.10 6.07
CA ASN A 157 -6.67 -18.23 6.70
C ASN A 157 -7.17 -17.87 8.11
N PRO A 158 -8.11 -18.63 8.70
CA PRO A 158 -8.62 -18.35 10.05
C PRO A 158 -7.55 -18.34 11.14
N GLN A 159 -6.40 -18.97 10.89
CA GLN A 159 -5.27 -18.99 11.81
C GLN A 159 -4.59 -17.61 11.91
N LEU A 160 -4.55 -16.83 10.83
CA LEU A 160 -4.05 -15.45 10.86
C LEU A 160 -4.92 -14.55 11.75
N ASP A 161 -6.25 -14.75 11.77
CA ASP A 161 -7.12 -14.01 12.68
C ASP A 161 -6.78 -14.33 14.14
N LYS A 162 -6.45 -15.60 14.47
CA LYS A 162 -5.94 -15.98 15.80
C LYS A 162 -4.63 -15.25 16.12
N TYR A 163 -3.69 -15.17 15.18
CA TYR A 163 -2.42 -14.48 15.42
C TYR A 163 -2.54 -12.97 15.60
N VAL A 164 -3.44 -12.32 14.85
CA VAL A 164 -3.73 -10.89 15.04
C VAL A 164 -4.36 -10.66 16.42
N GLU A 165 -5.22 -11.57 16.87
CA GLU A 165 -5.82 -11.48 18.19
C GLU A 165 -4.81 -11.76 19.32
N ASP A 166 -3.98 -12.79 19.19
CA ASP A 166 -2.88 -13.08 20.13
C ASP A 166 -1.91 -11.89 20.23
N LEU A 167 -1.57 -11.25 19.10
CA LEU A 167 -0.75 -10.05 19.07
C LEU A 167 -1.43 -8.90 19.82
N ARG A 168 -2.73 -8.67 19.57
CA ARG A 168 -3.52 -7.63 20.25
C ARG A 168 -3.61 -7.85 21.76
N GLN A 169 -3.69 -9.10 22.20
CA GLN A 169 -3.78 -9.46 23.61
C GLN A 169 -2.42 -9.40 24.32
N SER A 170 -1.35 -9.85 23.67
CA SER A 170 -0.01 -9.93 24.25
C SER A 170 0.61 -8.56 24.55
N ARG A 171 0.28 -7.53 23.75
CA ARG A 171 0.72 -6.12 23.93
C ARG A 171 2.22 -6.00 24.23
N LEU A 172 3.04 -6.72 23.46
CA LEU A 172 4.49 -6.75 23.61
C LEU A 172 5.13 -5.42 23.19
N SER A 173 4.53 -4.72 22.22
CA SER A 173 4.93 -3.40 21.76
C SER A 173 3.76 -2.41 21.90
N PRO A 174 4.02 -1.12 22.18
CA PRO A 174 2.98 -0.08 22.12
C PRO A 174 2.35 0.05 20.72
N THR A 175 3.03 -0.42 19.67
CA THR A 175 2.55 -0.35 18.28
C THR A 175 1.66 -1.54 17.88
N ASP A 176 1.47 -2.55 18.73
CA ASP A 176 0.76 -3.78 18.36
C ASP A 176 -0.70 -3.52 17.98
N GLU A 177 -1.41 -2.71 18.77
CA GLU A 177 -2.82 -2.37 18.51
C GLU A 177 -2.98 -1.63 17.17
N PHE A 178 -2.10 -0.66 16.92
CA PHE A 178 -2.04 0.06 15.65
C PHE A 178 -1.74 -0.88 14.48
N PHE A 179 -0.78 -1.80 14.65
CA PHE A 179 -0.44 -2.76 13.62
C PHE A 179 -1.61 -3.67 13.26
N CYS A 180 -2.30 -4.21 14.27
CA CYS A 180 -3.49 -5.04 14.06
C CYS A 180 -4.58 -4.26 13.31
N ASN A 181 -4.74 -2.96 13.56
CA ASN A 181 -5.67 -2.11 12.81
C ASN A 181 -5.23 -1.93 11.34
N LEU A 182 -3.94 -1.71 11.07
CA LEU A 182 -3.43 -1.69 9.70
C LEU A 182 -3.70 -3.00 8.96
N LEU A 183 -3.37 -4.14 9.60
CA LEU A 183 -3.62 -5.47 9.05
C LEU A 183 -5.11 -5.70 8.75
N ALA A 184 -6.00 -5.24 9.63
CA ALA A 184 -7.44 -5.33 9.40
C ALA A 184 -7.87 -4.53 8.16
N THR A 185 -7.31 -3.33 7.94
CA THR A 185 -7.63 -2.55 6.73
C THR A 185 -7.07 -3.19 5.45
N GLU A 186 -5.86 -3.76 5.48
CA GLU A 186 -5.32 -4.51 4.35
C GLU A 186 -6.15 -5.76 4.05
N HIS A 187 -6.55 -6.50 5.08
CA HIS A 187 -7.40 -7.67 4.93
C HIS A 187 -8.76 -7.31 4.32
N SER A 188 -9.41 -6.23 4.77
CA SER A 188 -10.65 -5.76 4.17
C SER A 188 -10.52 -5.45 2.67
N CYS A 189 -9.39 -4.90 2.23
CA CYS A 189 -9.13 -4.66 0.81
C CYS A 189 -9.02 -5.99 0.02
N HIS A 190 -8.35 -6.99 0.59
CA HIS A 190 -8.23 -8.31 -0.06
C HIS A 190 -9.54 -9.09 -0.06
N LEU A 191 -10.35 -9.00 0.99
CA LEU A 191 -11.69 -9.58 1.00
C LEU A 191 -12.56 -9.00 -0.11
N ALA A 192 -12.47 -7.69 -0.37
CA ALA A 192 -13.15 -7.07 -1.51
C ALA A 192 -12.69 -7.71 -2.84
N ASP A 193 -11.38 -7.85 -3.05
CA ASP A 193 -10.83 -8.47 -4.26
C ASP A 193 -11.28 -9.91 -4.48
N GLU A 194 -11.18 -10.74 -3.44
CA GLU A 194 -11.57 -12.15 -3.48
C GLU A 194 -13.08 -12.28 -3.75
N GLN A 195 -13.89 -11.62 -2.93
CA GLN A 195 -15.34 -11.77 -2.95
C GLN A 195 -15.99 -11.06 -4.13
N LEU A 196 -15.35 -10.06 -4.73
CA LEU A 196 -15.83 -9.41 -5.96
C LEU A 196 -15.08 -9.90 -7.21
N SER A 197 -14.12 -10.81 -7.04
CA SER A 197 -13.27 -11.37 -8.11
C SER A 197 -12.58 -10.28 -8.95
N LEU A 198 -12.10 -9.21 -8.31
CA LEU A 198 -11.54 -8.04 -9.00
C LEU A 198 -10.20 -8.33 -9.69
N SER A 199 -9.56 -9.46 -9.39
CA SER A 199 -8.30 -9.89 -10.00
C SER A 199 -8.41 -11.13 -10.90
N ASP A 200 -9.64 -11.60 -11.19
CA ASP A 200 -9.88 -12.76 -12.05
C ASP A 200 -10.58 -12.36 -13.36
N PRO A 201 -9.84 -12.20 -14.47
CA PRO A 201 -10.42 -11.80 -15.76
C PRO A 201 -11.28 -12.89 -16.40
N SER A 202 -11.21 -14.14 -15.92
CA SER A 202 -12.04 -15.24 -16.43
C SER A 202 -13.46 -15.23 -15.84
N LYS A 203 -13.66 -14.53 -14.71
CA LYS A 203 -14.96 -14.47 -14.04
C LYS A 203 -15.72 -13.23 -14.46
N SER A 204 -16.87 -13.49 -15.08
CA SER A 204 -17.87 -12.47 -15.38
C SER A 204 -18.73 -12.23 -14.13
N VAL A 205 -18.50 -11.14 -13.40
CA VAL A 205 -19.24 -10.83 -12.17
C VAL A 205 -20.19 -9.63 -12.35
N SER A 206 -21.45 -9.81 -11.94
CA SER A 206 -22.43 -8.72 -11.87
C SER A 206 -22.58 -8.22 -10.44
N LEU A 207 -22.66 -6.90 -10.29
CA LEU A 207 -22.86 -6.25 -8.98
C LEU A 207 -24.20 -6.61 -8.32
N TRP A 208 -25.19 -6.99 -9.11
CA TRP A 208 -26.59 -7.15 -8.69
C TRP A 208 -26.92 -8.56 -8.20
N GLU A 209 -25.90 -9.38 -7.97
CA GLU A 209 -26.12 -10.65 -7.30
C GLU A 209 -26.49 -10.40 -5.83
N PRO A 210 -27.53 -11.06 -5.30
CA PRO A 210 -28.10 -10.77 -3.98
C PRO A 210 -27.10 -10.90 -2.82
N ASN A 211 -26.01 -11.64 -3.00
CA ASN A 211 -24.96 -11.78 -2.01
C ASN A 211 -23.95 -10.63 -2.00
N ARG A 212 -23.88 -9.76 -3.03
CA ARG A 212 -22.75 -8.82 -3.17
C ARG A 212 -22.95 -7.49 -2.46
N LEU A 213 -24.19 -7.01 -2.35
CA LEU A 213 -24.51 -5.83 -1.55
C LEU A 213 -24.21 -6.07 -0.06
N SER A 214 -24.56 -7.25 0.47
CA SER A 214 -24.26 -7.62 1.86
C SER A 214 -22.75 -7.79 2.12
N ILE A 215 -21.97 -8.16 1.11
CA ILE A 215 -20.50 -8.21 1.18
C ILE A 215 -19.93 -6.80 1.37
N THR A 216 -20.37 -5.84 0.55
CA THR A 216 -19.94 -4.44 0.66
C THR A 216 -20.27 -3.87 2.04
N GLU A 217 -21.47 -4.13 2.55
CA GLU A 217 -21.89 -3.73 3.90
C GLU A 217 -21.04 -4.38 5.00
N THR A 218 -20.71 -5.66 4.86
CA THR A 218 -19.87 -6.39 5.83
C THR A 218 -18.45 -5.84 5.88
N ILE A 219 -17.86 -5.54 4.72
CA ILE A 219 -16.52 -4.95 4.62
C ILE A 219 -16.51 -3.56 5.27
N GLN A 220 -17.54 -2.76 5.01
CA GLN A 220 -17.68 -1.42 5.59
C GLN A 220 -17.84 -1.47 7.11
N ALA A 221 -18.73 -2.34 7.62
CA ALA A 221 -18.94 -2.52 9.07
C ALA A 221 -17.64 -2.95 9.79
N ARG A 222 -16.85 -3.84 9.17
CA ARG A 222 -15.54 -4.25 9.71
C ARG A 222 -14.55 -3.08 9.74
N ALA A 223 -14.52 -2.27 8.69
CA ALA A 223 -13.66 -1.09 8.62
C ALA A 223 -14.02 -0.07 9.71
N ASP A 224 -15.31 0.23 9.87
CA ASP A 224 -15.83 1.23 10.82
C ASP A 224 -15.71 0.78 12.28
N GLY A 225 -15.76 -0.54 12.54
CA GLY A 225 -15.68 -1.11 13.88
C GLY A 225 -14.30 -1.05 14.56
N LEU A 226 -13.22 -0.62 13.88
CA LEU A 226 -11.89 -0.54 14.52
C LEU A 226 -11.84 0.58 15.58
N SER A 227 -11.42 0.28 16.81
CA SER A 227 -11.24 1.31 17.83
C SER A 227 -9.98 2.14 17.55
N LEU A 228 -10.09 3.46 17.75
CA LEU A 228 -9.00 4.42 17.51
C LEU A 228 -8.67 5.27 18.74
N ASP A 229 -9.27 5.02 19.90
CA ASP A 229 -9.22 5.95 21.05
C ASP A 229 -7.80 6.21 21.55
N ARG A 230 -6.94 5.18 21.49
CA ARG A 230 -5.57 5.19 22.01
C ARG A 230 -4.51 5.60 20.99
N HIS A 231 -4.91 5.90 19.76
CA HIS A 231 -3.99 6.16 18.66
C HIS A 231 -3.61 7.64 18.56
N SER A 232 -2.36 7.89 18.20
CA SER A 232 -1.86 9.21 17.82
C SER A 232 -2.59 9.76 16.58
N PRO A 233 -2.54 11.09 16.33
CA PRO A 233 -3.16 11.67 15.15
C PRO A 233 -2.69 11.05 13.83
N LEU A 234 -1.38 10.75 13.72
CA LEU A 234 -0.82 10.11 12.54
C LEU A 234 -1.38 8.69 12.35
N GLU A 235 -1.37 7.86 13.40
CA GLU A 235 -1.91 6.50 13.34
C GLU A 235 -3.41 6.51 12.97
N LYS A 236 -4.19 7.43 13.53
CA LYS A 236 -5.60 7.65 13.16
C LYS A 236 -5.76 7.95 11.67
N SER A 237 -4.92 8.83 11.12
CA SER A 237 -4.91 9.15 9.69
C SER A 237 -4.55 7.94 8.83
N LEU A 238 -3.56 7.13 9.23
CA LEU A 238 -3.16 5.94 8.47
C LEU A 238 -4.23 4.84 8.49
N VAL A 239 -4.89 4.60 9.62
CA VAL A 239 -6.03 3.67 9.69
C VAL A 239 -7.21 4.20 8.87
N LYS A 240 -7.52 5.51 8.97
CA LYS A 240 -8.55 6.15 8.14
C LYS A 240 -8.26 5.98 6.65
N PHE A 241 -7.02 6.19 6.22
CA PHE A 241 -6.59 5.97 4.84
C PHE A 241 -6.87 4.53 4.38
N GLY A 242 -6.52 3.53 5.21
CA GLY A 242 -6.82 2.12 4.93
C GLY A 242 -8.31 1.81 4.83
N ARG A 243 -9.15 2.37 5.72
CA ARG A 243 -10.62 2.22 5.67
C ARG A 243 -11.21 2.76 4.37
N LEU A 244 -10.79 3.96 3.99
CA LEU A 244 -11.24 4.59 2.75
C LEU A 244 -10.81 3.78 1.54
N ALA A 245 -9.60 3.23 1.55
CA ALA A 245 -9.15 2.31 0.51
C ALA A 245 -10.02 1.04 0.42
N SER A 246 -10.35 0.40 1.55
CA SER A 246 -11.26 -0.75 1.55
C SER A 246 -12.64 -0.41 1.01
N SER A 247 -13.16 0.78 1.33
CA SER A 247 -14.43 1.27 0.77
C SER A 247 -14.35 1.44 -0.75
N LEU A 248 -13.22 1.92 -1.30
CA LEU A 248 -13.04 2.04 -2.75
C LEU A 248 -13.12 0.67 -3.42
N TYR A 249 -12.37 -0.32 -2.94
CA TYR A 249 -12.39 -1.66 -3.53
C TYR A 249 -13.75 -2.34 -3.38
N ALA A 250 -14.43 -2.17 -2.24
CA ALA A 250 -15.73 -2.78 -1.98
C ALA A 250 -16.87 -2.24 -2.87
N HIS A 251 -16.73 -1.02 -3.40
CA HIS A 251 -17.71 -0.39 -4.29
C HIS A 251 -17.25 -0.31 -5.75
N GLU A 252 -16.01 -0.70 -6.04
CA GLU A 252 -15.37 -0.53 -7.35
C GLU A 252 -16.22 -1.09 -8.49
N LEU A 253 -16.86 -2.24 -8.27
CA LEU A 253 -17.66 -2.95 -9.27
C LEU A 253 -18.82 -2.09 -9.82
N ALA A 254 -19.23 -1.02 -9.11
CA ALA A 254 -20.19 -0.05 -9.62
C ALA A 254 -19.68 0.76 -10.83
N LEU A 255 -18.35 0.83 -11.02
CA LEU A 255 -17.71 1.53 -12.14
C LEU A 255 -17.38 0.61 -13.32
N HIS A 256 -17.65 -0.69 -13.20
CA HIS A 256 -17.37 -1.65 -14.26
C HIS A 256 -18.46 -1.61 -15.33
N ALA A 257 -18.05 -1.69 -16.59
CA ALA A 257 -18.92 -1.83 -17.75
C ALA A 257 -18.37 -2.93 -18.65
N ASN A 258 -19.19 -3.91 -19.01
CA ASN A 258 -18.85 -4.98 -19.97
C ASN A 258 -17.53 -5.70 -19.64
N HIS A 259 -17.31 -6.09 -18.37
CA HIS A 259 -16.16 -6.90 -17.94
C HIS A 259 -14.80 -6.24 -18.21
N ASN A 260 -14.69 -4.93 -18.01
CA ASN A 260 -13.50 -4.13 -18.24
C ASN A 260 -12.48 -4.14 -17.07
N ILE A 261 -12.36 -5.26 -16.36
CA ILE A 261 -11.49 -5.41 -15.18
C ILE A 261 -10.03 -5.00 -15.43
N ASP A 262 -9.53 -5.31 -16.63
CA ASP A 262 -8.16 -4.97 -17.07
C ASP A 262 -7.92 -3.45 -17.18
N GLU A 263 -8.97 -2.65 -17.32
CA GLU A 263 -8.84 -1.18 -17.34
C GLU A 263 -8.60 -0.58 -15.96
N PHE A 264 -8.90 -1.33 -14.90
CA PHE A 264 -8.62 -0.93 -13.52
C PHE A 264 -7.26 -1.44 -13.04
N ARG A 265 -6.48 -2.07 -13.91
CA ARG A 265 -5.16 -2.60 -13.62
C ARG A 265 -4.05 -1.57 -13.89
N ALA A 266 -3.15 -1.39 -12.92
CA ALA A 266 -1.92 -0.64 -13.13
C ALA A 266 -0.90 -1.43 -14.00
N PRO A 267 -0.02 -0.77 -14.77
CA PRO A 267 0.06 0.68 -14.97
C PRO A 267 -1.11 1.24 -15.79
N PHE A 268 -1.57 2.44 -15.41
CA PHE A 268 -2.68 3.10 -16.09
C PHE A 268 -2.21 3.81 -17.35
N PHE A 269 -3.06 3.79 -18.37
CA PHE A 269 -2.84 4.46 -19.65
C PHE A 269 -4.09 5.26 -20.01
N ALA A 270 -3.94 6.29 -20.86
CA ALA A 270 -5.06 7.08 -21.36
C ALA A 270 -6.22 6.23 -21.92
N LYS A 271 -5.91 5.09 -22.58
CA LYS A 271 -6.91 4.13 -23.09
C LYS A 271 -7.75 3.49 -21.99
N SER A 272 -7.17 3.22 -20.82
CA SER A 272 -7.84 2.57 -19.69
C SER A 272 -8.88 3.48 -19.02
N ILE A 273 -8.86 4.79 -19.31
CA ILE A 273 -9.79 5.79 -18.74
C ILE A 273 -10.96 6.06 -19.72
N LYS A 274 -11.05 5.35 -20.86
CA LYS A 274 -12.04 5.63 -21.90
C LYS A 274 -13.39 4.91 -21.74
N SER A 275 -13.45 3.76 -21.05
CA SER A 275 -14.74 3.10 -20.82
C SER A 275 -15.55 3.88 -19.78
N ILE A 276 -16.70 4.37 -20.23
CA ILE A 276 -17.49 5.42 -19.56
C ILE A 276 -18.98 5.02 -19.44
N SER A 277 -19.41 3.97 -20.13
CA SER A 277 -20.84 3.63 -20.28
C SER A 277 -21.54 3.10 -19.02
N PHE A 278 -20.94 3.23 -17.83
CA PHE A 278 -21.48 2.69 -16.57
C PHE A 278 -22.59 3.56 -15.96
N LEU A 279 -22.58 4.88 -16.20
CA LEU A 279 -23.60 5.78 -15.64
C LEU A 279 -24.93 5.74 -16.41
N ASP A 280 -24.90 5.66 -17.74
CA ASP A 280 -26.11 5.74 -18.56
C ASP A 280 -26.99 4.49 -18.45
N THR A 281 -26.42 3.35 -18.05
CA THR A 281 -27.17 2.09 -17.98
C THR A 281 -28.14 2.05 -16.79
N ARG A 282 -27.92 2.84 -15.72
CA ARG A 282 -28.66 2.73 -14.45
C ARG A 282 -28.83 4.05 -13.69
N ALA A 283 -28.91 5.17 -14.40
CA ALA A 283 -29.03 6.52 -13.83
C ALA A 283 -30.19 6.70 -12.83
N SER A 284 -31.27 5.91 -12.95
CA SER A 284 -32.46 6.03 -12.09
C SER A 284 -32.42 5.20 -10.80
N ASP A 285 -31.37 4.39 -10.59
CA ASP A 285 -31.26 3.50 -9.41
C ASP A 285 -30.62 4.22 -8.22
N THR A 286 -31.40 4.41 -7.15
CA THR A 286 -30.95 5.11 -5.93
C THR A 286 -29.83 4.38 -5.20
N ALA A 287 -29.83 3.05 -5.18
CA ALA A 287 -28.77 2.26 -4.54
C ALA A 287 -27.47 2.38 -5.33
N TYR A 288 -27.57 2.34 -6.67
CA TYR A 288 -26.44 2.58 -7.56
C TYR A 288 -25.79 3.95 -7.31
N LEU A 289 -26.59 5.02 -7.31
CA LEU A 289 -26.10 6.38 -7.08
C LEU A 289 -25.51 6.57 -5.69
N SER A 290 -26.01 5.85 -4.68
CA SER A 290 -25.43 5.82 -3.34
C SER A 290 -23.99 5.26 -3.37
N MET A 291 -23.76 4.14 -4.07
CA MET A 291 -22.41 3.58 -4.20
C MET A 291 -21.45 4.53 -4.92
N ILE A 292 -21.90 5.19 -5.99
CA ILE A 292 -21.09 6.20 -6.70
C ILE A 292 -20.70 7.34 -5.77
N ARG A 293 -21.63 7.84 -4.95
CA ARG A 293 -21.32 8.86 -3.93
C ARG A 293 -20.33 8.35 -2.89
N THR A 294 -20.47 7.11 -2.43
CA THR A 294 -19.51 6.49 -1.51
C THR A 294 -18.11 6.42 -2.12
N ILE A 295 -17.98 6.05 -3.39
CA ILE A 295 -16.68 6.05 -4.10
C ILE A 295 -16.09 7.46 -4.16
N ILE A 296 -16.89 8.47 -4.50
CA ILE A 296 -16.43 9.86 -4.55
C ILE A 296 -15.93 10.31 -3.17
N MET A 297 -16.74 10.12 -2.12
CA MET A 297 -16.37 10.50 -0.75
C MET A 297 -15.14 9.74 -0.26
N ALA A 298 -15.05 8.43 -0.54
CA ALA A 298 -13.91 7.62 -0.15
C ALA A 298 -12.63 8.03 -0.88
N ALA A 299 -12.70 8.31 -2.19
CA ALA A 299 -11.55 8.73 -2.98
C ALA A 299 -11.04 10.10 -2.54
N GLN A 300 -11.94 11.07 -2.36
CA GLN A 300 -11.59 12.40 -1.89
C GLN A 300 -11.05 12.36 -0.46
N GLY A 301 -11.73 11.66 0.45
CA GLY A 301 -11.26 11.48 1.81
C GLY A 301 -9.88 10.82 1.87
N LEU A 302 -9.58 9.88 0.98
CA LEU A 302 -8.28 9.20 0.90
C LEU A 302 -7.19 10.17 0.44
N LEU A 303 -7.48 10.94 -0.60
CA LEU A 303 -6.58 11.97 -1.13
C LEU A 303 -6.33 13.09 -0.10
N ASP A 304 -7.37 13.59 0.55
CA ASP A 304 -7.26 14.58 1.64
C ASP A 304 -6.41 14.05 2.78
N THR A 305 -6.71 12.83 3.26
CA THR A 305 -5.97 12.21 4.37
C THR A 305 -4.49 12.03 4.04
N PHE A 306 -4.15 11.71 2.79
CA PHE A 306 -2.75 11.63 2.35
C PHE A 306 -2.10 13.01 2.21
N LEU A 307 -2.79 13.96 1.60
CA LEU A 307 -2.28 15.31 1.33
C LEU A 307 -2.15 16.19 2.59
N ASP A 308 -2.79 15.80 3.69
CA ASP A 308 -2.64 16.43 5.00
C ASP A 308 -1.36 15.99 5.74
N LEU A 309 -0.68 14.94 5.27
CA LEU A 309 0.59 14.50 5.83
C LEU A 309 1.74 15.45 5.44
N SER A 310 2.71 15.60 6.33
CA SER A 310 3.95 16.28 6.00
C SER A 310 4.81 15.45 5.02
N ILE A 311 5.69 16.10 4.26
CA ILE A 311 6.63 15.43 3.35
C ILE A 311 7.51 14.41 4.08
N SER A 312 7.94 14.71 5.32
CA SER A 312 8.71 13.77 6.13
C SER A 312 7.89 12.55 6.54
N GLU A 313 6.60 12.70 6.83
CA GLU A 313 5.71 11.57 7.13
C GLU A 313 5.49 10.73 5.87
N MET A 314 5.16 11.37 4.73
CA MET A 314 4.99 10.68 3.44
C MET A 314 6.20 9.82 3.07
N LEU A 315 7.43 10.34 3.22
CA LEU A 315 8.65 9.59 2.92
C LEU A 315 8.90 8.41 3.86
N SER A 316 8.28 8.40 5.05
CA SER A 316 8.36 7.26 5.97
C SER A 316 7.38 6.15 5.63
N LEU A 317 6.38 6.38 4.77
CA LEU A 317 5.35 5.41 4.45
C LEU A 317 5.85 4.33 3.47
N PRO A 318 5.41 3.06 3.62
CA PRO A 318 5.60 2.02 2.62
C PRO A 318 5.03 2.41 1.24
N PRO A 319 5.86 2.67 0.21
CA PRO A 319 5.39 3.28 -1.04
C PRO A 319 4.30 2.51 -1.77
N HIS A 320 4.38 1.19 -1.75
CA HIS A 320 3.47 0.30 -2.47
C HIS A 320 2.04 0.29 -1.91
N ILE A 321 1.88 0.47 -0.59
CA ILE A 321 0.56 0.58 0.04
C ILE A 321 -0.05 1.95 -0.29
N TYR A 322 0.69 3.03 -0.04
CA TYR A 322 0.12 4.38 -0.06
C TYR A 322 0.10 5.01 -1.45
N ALA A 323 1.22 4.98 -2.19
CA ALA A 323 1.29 5.63 -3.50
C ALA A 323 0.35 4.97 -4.52
N GLY A 324 0.27 3.63 -4.49
CA GLY A 324 -0.65 2.87 -5.32
C GLY A 324 -2.10 3.29 -5.10
N ARG A 325 -2.55 3.34 -3.84
CA ARG A 325 -3.92 3.72 -3.47
C ARG A 325 -4.25 5.19 -3.80
N VAL A 326 -3.29 6.10 -3.66
CA VAL A 326 -3.45 7.50 -4.10
C VAL A 326 -3.63 7.60 -5.61
N ILE A 327 -2.77 6.94 -6.39
CA ILE A 327 -2.88 6.88 -7.86
C ILE A 327 -4.22 6.25 -8.26
N TYR A 328 -4.62 5.19 -7.56
CA TYR A 328 -5.86 4.50 -7.81
C TYR A 328 -7.09 5.38 -7.56
N ALA A 329 -7.16 6.05 -6.41
CA ALA A 329 -8.23 6.99 -6.08
C ALA A 329 -8.34 8.13 -7.12
N ALA A 330 -7.21 8.70 -7.55
CA ALA A 330 -7.19 9.70 -8.61
C ALA A 330 -7.70 9.13 -9.95
N THR A 331 -7.32 7.89 -10.29
CA THR A 331 -7.80 7.20 -11.50
C THR A 331 -9.31 6.97 -11.48
N LEU A 332 -9.87 6.57 -10.34
CA LEU A 332 -11.31 6.39 -10.18
C LEU A 332 -12.07 7.71 -10.33
N LEU A 333 -11.56 8.80 -9.74
CA LEU A 333 -12.14 10.13 -9.92
C LEU A 333 -12.05 10.60 -11.39
N MET A 334 -10.97 10.29 -12.10
CA MET A 334 -10.85 10.57 -13.54
C MET A 334 -11.89 9.82 -14.37
N LYS A 335 -12.08 8.51 -14.11
CA LYS A 335 -13.12 7.72 -14.78
C LYS A 335 -14.51 8.31 -14.53
N LEU A 336 -14.80 8.67 -13.28
CA LEU A 336 -16.05 9.33 -12.90
C LEU A 336 -16.23 10.69 -13.57
N HIS A 337 -15.17 11.51 -13.62
CA HIS A 337 -15.20 12.83 -14.27
C HIS A 337 -15.56 12.71 -15.75
N LYS A 338 -14.89 11.81 -16.48
CA LYS A 338 -15.19 11.57 -17.90
C LYS A 338 -16.58 10.99 -18.10
N ALA A 339 -17.03 10.15 -17.17
CA ALA A 339 -18.36 9.58 -17.27
C ALA A 339 -19.48 10.58 -17.03
N LEU A 340 -19.33 11.48 -16.06
CA LEU A 340 -20.27 12.57 -15.88
C LEU A 340 -20.33 13.45 -17.12
N LEU A 341 -19.18 13.84 -17.69
CA LEU A 341 -19.14 14.66 -18.92
C LEU A 341 -19.81 14.01 -20.14
N ALA A 342 -19.81 12.68 -20.24
CA ALA A 342 -20.44 11.96 -21.33
C ALA A 342 -21.92 11.62 -21.09
N SER A 343 -22.38 11.64 -19.84
CA SER A 343 -23.71 11.19 -19.43
C SER A 343 -24.83 12.19 -19.72
N ALA A 344 -26.08 11.71 -19.72
CA ALA A 344 -27.28 12.53 -19.90
C ALA A 344 -27.55 13.52 -18.73
N SER A 345 -28.43 14.50 -18.96
CA SER A 345 -28.73 15.60 -18.03
C SER A 345 -29.26 15.15 -16.65
N GLU A 346 -29.95 14.01 -16.55
CA GLU A 346 -30.55 13.54 -15.29
C GLU A 346 -29.50 13.18 -14.21
N VAL A 347 -28.34 12.67 -14.61
CA VAL A 347 -27.24 12.35 -13.68
C VAL A 347 -26.59 13.64 -13.16
N HIS A 348 -26.56 14.70 -13.98
CA HIS A 348 -25.97 15.99 -13.63
C HIS A 348 -26.77 16.74 -12.56
N GLU A 349 -28.09 16.51 -12.46
CA GLU A 349 -28.91 17.05 -11.37
C GLU A 349 -28.53 16.45 -10.02
N THR A 350 -27.96 15.25 -10.03
CA THR A 350 -27.71 14.46 -8.82
C THR A 350 -26.23 14.47 -8.39
N ILE A 351 -25.29 14.53 -9.34
CA ILE A 351 -23.84 14.58 -9.11
C ILE A 351 -23.23 15.56 -10.12
N SER A 352 -22.71 16.70 -9.64
CA SER A 352 -22.04 17.67 -10.50
C SER A 352 -20.54 17.37 -10.65
N VAL A 353 -20.01 17.59 -11.85
CA VAL A 353 -18.59 17.36 -12.19
C VAL A 353 -17.65 18.12 -11.26
N GLY A 354 -18.00 19.35 -10.87
CA GLY A 354 -17.22 20.19 -9.97
C GLY A 354 -17.06 19.64 -8.55
N LEU A 355 -17.98 18.77 -8.10
CA LEU A 355 -17.87 18.12 -6.79
C LEU A 355 -16.65 17.20 -6.70
N LEU A 356 -16.11 16.71 -7.82
CA LEU A 356 -14.97 15.79 -7.82
C LEU A 356 -13.65 16.47 -7.41
N ARG A 357 -13.51 17.79 -7.60
CA ARG A 357 -12.29 18.59 -7.29
C ARG A 357 -11.00 18.01 -7.88
N LEU A 358 -11.12 17.29 -9.00
CA LEU A 358 -10.05 16.44 -9.55
C LEU A 358 -8.81 17.23 -9.97
N GLU A 359 -8.98 18.35 -10.67
CA GLU A 359 -7.87 19.23 -11.07
C GLU A 359 -7.09 19.74 -9.86
N ALA A 360 -7.80 20.16 -8.79
CA ALA A 360 -7.17 20.65 -7.56
C ALA A 360 -6.34 19.55 -6.88
N TYR A 361 -6.83 18.31 -6.86
CA TYR A 361 -6.06 17.17 -6.34
C TYR A 361 -4.83 16.86 -7.20
N ILE A 362 -4.98 16.82 -8.52
CA ILE A 362 -3.85 16.55 -9.43
C ILE A 362 -2.78 17.64 -9.27
N ASP A 363 -3.16 18.91 -9.22
CA ASP A 363 -2.21 20.01 -9.03
C ASP A 363 -1.48 19.94 -7.69
N ARG A 364 -2.19 19.62 -6.58
CA ARG A 364 -1.55 19.37 -5.27
C ARG A 364 -0.60 18.17 -5.33
N LEU A 365 -1.00 17.07 -5.98
CA LEU A 365 -0.16 15.87 -6.11
C LEU A 365 1.08 16.12 -6.98
N VAL A 366 0.99 16.96 -8.02
CA VAL A 366 2.16 17.41 -8.81
C VAL A 366 3.13 18.21 -7.94
N LEU A 367 2.62 19.10 -7.06
CA LEU A 367 3.47 19.84 -6.12
C LEU A 367 4.16 18.90 -5.12
N VAL A 368 3.39 17.98 -4.52
CA VAL A 368 3.90 16.97 -3.59
C VAL A 368 4.96 16.09 -4.27
N SER A 369 4.73 15.66 -5.51
CA SER A 369 5.70 14.90 -6.31
C SER A 369 7.05 15.62 -6.46
N LYS A 370 7.04 16.94 -6.70
CA LYS A 370 8.25 17.76 -6.77
C LYS A 370 8.95 17.87 -5.42
N GLN A 371 8.19 18.10 -4.34
CA GLN A 371 8.74 18.21 -2.98
C GLN A 371 9.39 16.90 -2.51
N LEU A 372 8.71 15.77 -2.72
CA LEU A 372 9.27 14.44 -2.43
C LEU A 372 10.54 14.17 -3.24
N SER A 373 10.56 14.57 -4.51
CA SER A 373 11.74 14.37 -5.37
C SER A 373 12.92 15.23 -4.93
N ALA A 374 12.67 16.42 -4.39
CA ALA A 374 13.71 17.30 -3.87
C ALA A 374 14.41 16.68 -2.64
N GLU A 375 13.62 16.08 -1.74
CA GLU A 375 14.13 15.42 -0.53
C GLU A 375 14.76 14.05 -0.82
N ASP A 376 14.12 13.24 -1.67
CA ASP A 376 14.58 11.89 -1.98
C ASP A 376 14.14 11.40 -3.37
N GLN A 377 14.99 11.65 -4.38
CA GLN A 377 14.77 11.23 -5.78
C GLN A 377 14.65 9.70 -5.96
N ARG A 378 15.20 8.89 -5.05
CA ARG A 378 15.19 7.43 -5.15
C ARG A 378 14.05 6.79 -4.35
N SER A 379 13.25 7.59 -3.64
CA SER A 379 12.02 7.12 -3.01
C SER A 379 11.05 6.59 -4.08
N SER A 380 10.57 5.35 -3.90
CA SER A 380 9.58 4.78 -4.82
C SER A 380 8.27 5.55 -4.80
N LEU A 381 7.93 6.16 -3.66
CA LEU A 381 6.72 6.98 -3.54
C LEU A 381 6.85 8.24 -4.40
N SER A 382 7.98 8.93 -4.29
CA SER A 382 8.29 10.10 -5.13
C SER A 382 8.19 9.76 -6.62
N ARG A 383 8.77 8.61 -7.00
CA ARG A 383 8.80 8.16 -8.39
C ARG A 383 7.44 7.70 -8.90
N ALA A 384 6.58 7.14 -8.05
CA ALA A 384 5.24 6.74 -8.42
C ALA A 384 4.37 7.95 -8.84
N PHE A 385 4.57 9.12 -8.21
CA PHE A 385 3.82 10.34 -8.54
C PHE A 385 4.37 11.12 -9.73
N LEU A 386 5.37 10.62 -10.45
CA LEU A 386 5.78 11.19 -11.74
C LEU A 386 4.71 11.02 -12.83
N ILE A 387 3.69 10.20 -12.59
CA ILE A 387 2.53 10.05 -13.48
C ILE A 387 1.52 11.20 -13.36
N MET A 388 1.55 11.99 -12.27
CA MET A 388 0.55 13.04 -12.00
C MET A 388 0.46 14.12 -13.09
N PRO A 389 1.57 14.60 -13.69
CA PRO A 389 1.49 15.49 -14.85
C PRO A 389 0.77 14.86 -16.05
N GLN A 390 0.97 13.57 -16.30
CA GLN A 390 0.28 12.85 -17.39
C GLN A 390 -1.22 12.76 -17.13
N PHE A 391 -1.64 12.61 -15.86
CA PHE A 391 -3.07 12.61 -15.51
C PHE A 391 -3.72 13.94 -15.88
N LYS A 392 -3.01 15.07 -15.74
CA LYS A 392 -3.49 16.39 -16.16
C LYS A 392 -3.67 16.50 -17.68
N GLU A 393 -2.82 15.85 -18.47
CA GLU A 393 -2.96 15.79 -19.93
C GLU A 393 -4.09 14.86 -20.39
N TRP A 394 -4.49 13.92 -19.54
CA TRP A 394 -5.53 12.93 -19.84
C TRP A 394 -6.92 13.35 -19.42
N LEU A 395 -7.06 14.36 -18.55
CA LEU A 395 -8.34 15.03 -18.30
C LEU A 395 -8.90 15.54 -19.63
#